data_AF-A0A3G6TBW1-F1
#
_entry.id   AF-A0A3G6TBW1-F1
#
_cell.length_a   1.000
_cell.length_b   1.000
_cell.length_c   1.000
_cell.angle_alpha   90.00
_cell.angle_beta   90.00
_cell.angle_gamma   90.00
#
_symmetry.space_group_name_H-M   'P 1'
#
loop_
_entity.id
_entity.type
_entity.pdbx_description
1 polymer ?
#
loop_
_entity_poly.entity_id
_entity_poly.type
_entity_poly.pdbx_seq_one_letter_code
_entity_poly.pdbx_strand_id
1 'polypeptide(L)'
;MRKLYIILSFLTTLLLTAQTAPSIQWQRAYGGSESDQLKSIQSTTDGGYIFAGSTFSKDGDITYNNGKRNAWVIKADPQGGIQWQKRLVGACTKWLIPFAKHLTVVIFL
;
A
#
# COMPACT_ATOMS: atom_id res chain seq x y z
N MET A 1 -16.96 51.11 10.54
CA MET A 1 -15.98 50.47 9.63
C MET A 1 -14.93 49.61 10.34
N ARG A 2 -14.23 50.06 11.40
CA ARG A 2 -13.14 49.29 12.05
C ARG A 2 -13.55 47.95 12.69
N LYS A 3 -14.76 47.85 13.26
CA LYS A 3 -15.27 46.62 13.90
C LYS A 3 -15.56 45.48 12.89
N LEU A 4 -15.84 45.82 11.63
CA LEU A 4 -16.15 44.84 10.58
C LEU A 4 -14.91 44.05 10.14
N TYR A 5 -13.74 44.71 10.06
CA TYR A 5 -12.47 44.07 9.71
C TYR A 5 -12.01 43.05 10.75
N ILE A 6 -12.25 43.33 12.04
CA ILE A 6 -11.91 42.40 13.13
C ILE A 6 -12.78 41.15 13.02
N ILE A 7 -14.09 41.30 12.79
CA ILE A 7 -14.99 40.16 12.61
C ILE A 7 -14.58 39.35 11.36
N LEU A 8 -14.20 40.03 10.27
CA LEU A 8 -13.75 39.37 9.05
C LEU A 8 -12.41 38.64 9.22
N SER A 9 -11.47 39.17 10.01
CA SER A 9 -10.21 38.48 10.32
C SER A 9 -10.44 37.25 11.20
N PHE A 10 -11.35 37.33 12.17
CA PHE A 10 -11.73 36.18 13.00
C PHE A 10 -12.50 35.11 12.20
N LEU A 11 -13.38 35.52 11.28
CA LEU A 11 -14.16 34.62 10.44
C LEU A 11 -13.27 33.88 9.42
N THR A 12 -12.28 34.55 8.85
CA THR A 12 -11.32 33.93 7.92
C THR A 12 -10.39 32.95 8.61
N THR A 13 -9.91 33.25 9.82
CA THR A 13 -9.13 32.30 10.62
C THR A 13 -9.97 31.09 11.04
N LEU A 14 -11.25 31.29 11.38
CA LEU A 14 -12.17 30.22 11.77
C LEU A 14 -12.45 29.24 10.62
N LEU A 15 -12.55 29.76 9.38
CA LEU A 15 -12.68 28.94 8.16
C LEU A 15 -11.40 28.16 7.83
N LEU A 16 -10.22 28.70 8.16
CA LEU A 16 -8.93 28.03 7.93
C LEU A 16 -8.67 26.87 8.90
N THR A 17 -9.24 26.94 10.11
CA THR A 17 -9.09 25.92 11.17
C THR A 17 -10.20 24.88 11.16
N ALA A 18 -11.09 24.88 10.16
CA ALA A 18 -12.04 23.79 9.97
C ALA A 18 -11.26 22.53 9.61
N GLN A 19 -10.81 21.81 10.64
CA GLN A 19 -10.03 20.59 10.55
C GLN A 19 -10.86 19.56 9.76
N THR A 20 -10.56 19.40 8.49
CA THR A 20 -11.11 18.31 7.70
C THR A 20 -10.68 17.00 8.37
N ALA A 21 -11.65 16.18 8.75
CA ALA A 21 -11.35 14.83 9.24
C ALA A 21 -10.46 14.12 8.21
N PRO A 22 -9.51 13.27 8.64
CA PRO A 22 -8.71 12.48 7.72
C PRO A 22 -9.63 11.72 6.77
N SER A 23 -9.52 12.00 5.47
CA SER A 23 -10.30 11.33 4.44
C SER A 23 -9.50 10.20 3.83
N ILE A 24 -10.14 9.04 3.68
CA ILE A 24 -9.55 7.88 3.00
C ILE A 24 -9.29 8.29 1.55
N GLN A 25 -8.02 8.31 1.15
CA GLN A 25 -7.63 8.67 -0.23
C GLN A 25 -8.04 7.57 -1.21
N TRP A 26 -7.81 6.30 -0.84
CA TRP A 26 -8.26 5.13 -1.57
C TRP A 26 -8.25 3.90 -0.65
N GLN A 27 -9.00 2.88 -1.06
CA GLN A 27 -8.97 1.56 -0.44
C GLN A 27 -9.17 0.50 -1.53
N ARG A 28 -8.44 -0.62 -1.43
CA ARG A 28 -8.54 -1.74 -2.38
C ARG A 28 -8.28 -3.06 -1.67
N ALA A 29 -9.09 -4.06 -2.00
CA ALA A 29 -8.82 -5.45 -1.65
C ALA A 29 -7.97 -6.08 -2.77
N TYR A 30 -6.92 -6.81 -2.37
CA TYR A 30 -6.06 -7.55 -3.28
C TYR A 30 -6.23 -9.04 -3.00
N GLY A 31 -6.54 -9.83 -4.02
CA GLY A 31 -6.75 -11.27 -3.82
C GLY A 31 -7.60 -11.94 -4.89
N GLY A 32 -8.07 -13.14 -4.57
CA GLY A 32 -8.99 -13.94 -5.35
C GLY A 32 -10.06 -14.61 -4.49
N SER A 33 -10.51 -15.79 -4.90
CA SER A 33 -11.60 -16.52 -4.24
C SER A 33 -11.20 -17.24 -2.95
N GLU A 34 -9.90 -17.40 -2.68
CA GLU A 34 -9.36 -18.11 -1.52
C GLU A 34 -8.77 -17.14 -0.49
N SER A 35 -8.15 -17.68 0.56
CA SER A 35 -7.53 -16.86 1.61
C SER A 35 -6.29 -16.12 1.11
N ASP A 36 -6.30 -14.78 1.24
CA ASP A 36 -5.18 -13.91 0.93
C ASP A 36 -4.89 -12.98 2.11
N GLN A 37 -3.61 -12.84 2.45
CA GLN A 37 -3.17 -12.05 3.58
C GLN A 37 -1.98 -11.18 3.21
N LEU A 38 -2.14 -9.87 3.31
CA LEU A 38 -1.03 -8.93 3.29
C LEU A 38 -0.53 -8.73 4.73
N LYS A 39 0.77 -8.93 4.95
CA LYS A 39 1.41 -8.87 6.27
C LYS A 39 2.23 -7.60 6.48
N SER A 40 2.72 -7.01 5.40
CA SER A 40 3.57 -5.83 5.44
C SER A 40 3.28 -4.93 4.26
N ILE A 41 3.41 -3.63 4.48
CA ILE A 41 3.30 -2.58 3.47
C ILE A 41 4.42 -1.56 3.69
N GLN A 42 4.96 -1.05 2.60
CA GLN A 42 5.94 0.03 2.62
C GLN A 42 5.73 0.98 1.44
N SER A 43 5.75 2.29 1.71
CA SER A 43 5.76 3.29 0.64
C SER A 43 7.09 3.26 -0.11
N THR A 44 7.04 3.56 -1.40
CA THR A 44 8.20 3.63 -2.27
C THR A 44 8.52 5.08 -2.64
N THR A 45 9.76 5.34 -3.06
CA THR A 45 10.23 6.69 -3.41
C THR A 45 9.54 7.28 -4.64
N ASP A 46 8.92 6.43 -5.47
CA ASP A 46 8.10 6.82 -6.62
C ASP A 46 6.64 7.17 -6.24
N GLY A 47 6.30 7.20 -4.95
CA GLY A 47 4.96 7.54 -4.44
C GLY A 47 3.97 6.36 -4.39
N GLY A 48 4.36 5.17 -4.84
CA GLY A 48 3.53 3.97 -4.73
C GLY A 48 3.78 3.17 -3.43
N TYR A 49 3.41 1.90 -3.47
CA TYR A 49 3.46 1.00 -2.30
C TYR A 49 3.94 -0.40 -2.68
N ILE A 50 4.70 -1.05 -1.80
CA ILE A 50 5.04 -2.47 -1.88
C ILE A 50 4.32 -3.19 -0.75
N PHE A 51 3.67 -4.31 -1.07
CA PHE A 51 3.00 -5.19 -0.13
C PHE A 51 3.68 -6.55 -0.15
N ALA A 52 3.78 -7.19 1.01
CA ALA A 52 4.25 -8.56 1.14
C ALA A 52 3.29 -9.38 1.99
N GLY A 53 3.04 -10.62 1.57
CA GLY A 53 2.00 -11.45 2.16
C GLY A 53 2.04 -12.89 1.69
N SER A 54 0.90 -13.56 1.83
CA SER A 54 0.67 -14.90 1.32
C SER A 54 -0.68 -15.02 0.64
N THR A 55 -0.74 -15.82 -0.41
CA THR A 55 -1.96 -16.10 -1.18
C THR A 55 -2.20 -17.59 -1.30
N PHE A 56 -3.45 -18.01 -1.16
CA PHE A 56 -3.95 -19.33 -1.57
C PHE A 56 -4.71 -19.25 -2.91
N SER A 57 -5.15 -18.06 -3.29
CA SER A 57 -5.95 -17.79 -4.48
C SER A 57 -5.20 -18.08 -5.76
N LYS A 58 -5.94 -18.51 -6.78
CA LYS A 58 -5.47 -18.84 -8.14
C LYS A 58 -6.15 -18.01 -9.22
N ASP A 59 -6.98 -17.07 -8.80
CA ASP A 59 -7.85 -16.22 -9.58
C ASP A 59 -7.89 -14.80 -9.00
N GLY A 60 -8.75 -13.95 -9.56
CA GLY A 60 -8.85 -12.53 -9.20
C GLY A 60 -7.62 -11.77 -9.65
N ASP A 61 -6.95 -11.10 -8.71
CA ASP A 61 -5.68 -10.42 -8.99
C ASP A 61 -4.53 -11.42 -9.17
N ILE A 62 -4.63 -12.66 -8.68
CA ILE A 62 -3.57 -13.68 -8.80
C ILE A 62 -3.86 -14.60 -9.99
N THR A 63 -2.97 -14.65 -10.98
CA THR A 63 -3.21 -15.46 -12.20
C THR A 63 -2.33 -16.70 -12.33
N TYR A 64 -1.41 -16.96 -11.39
CA TYR A 64 -0.34 -17.96 -11.55
C TYR A 64 -0.03 -18.75 -10.27
N ASN A 65 -1.03 -19.02 -9.42
CA ASN A 65 -0.88 -19.84 -8.23
C ASN A 65 -1.46 -21.25 -8.41
N ASN A 66 -0.87 -22.22 -7.73
CA ASN A 66 -1.22 -23.65 -7.88
C ASN A 66 -2.08 -24.16 -6.71
N GLY A 67 -2.91 -23.29 -6.10
CA GLY A 67 -3.75 -23.64 -4.94
C GLY A 67 -2.98 -23.99 -3.67
N LYS A 68 -1.70 -23.59 -3.57
CA LYS A 68 -0.87 -23.72 -2.37
C LYS A 68 -0.61 -22.34 -1.79
N ARG A 69 -0.38 -22.28 -0.47
CA ARG A 69 0.10 -21.07 0.18
C ARG A 69 1.45 -20.67 -0.40
N ASN A 70 1.51 -19.57 -1.15
CA ASN A 70 2.76 -19.01 -1.63
C ASN A 70 2.94 -17.60 -1.11
N ALA A 71 4.20 -17.18 -0.95
CA ALA A 71 4.49 -15.79 -0.63
C ALA A 71 4.19 -14.92 -1.86
N TRP A 72 3.58 -13.77 -1.61
CA TRP A 72 3.11 -12.85 -2.63
C TRP A 72 3.63 -11.45 -2.35
N VAL A 73 4.23 -10.83 -3.37
CA VAL A 73 4.74 -9.47 -3.32
C VAL A 73 4.05 -8.66 -4.42
N ILE A 74 3.54 -7.49 -4.06
CA ILE A 74 2.80 -6.61 -4.97
C ILE A 74 3.47 -5.25 -4.94
N LYS A 75 3.65 -4.61 -6.09
CA LYS A 75 3.88 -3.17 -6.21
C LYS A 75 2.61 -2.53 -6.73
N ALA A 76 2.12 -1.53 -6.01
CA ALA A 76 1.07 -0.65 -6.48
C ALA A 76 1.60 0.77 -6.78
N ASP A 77 0.83 1.47 -7.61
CA ASP A 77 0.93 2.91 -7.83
C ASP A 77 0.28 3.70 -6.66
N PRO A 78 0.37 5.04 -6.67
CA PRO A 78 -0.21 5.87 -5.60
C PRO A 78 -1.73 5.73 -5.43
N GLN A 79 -2.44 5.19 -6.43
CA GLN A 79 -3.89 4.99 -6.43
C GLN A 79 -4.29 3.55 -6.08
N GLY A 80 -3.33 2.67 -5.78
CA GLY A 80 -3.59 1.26 -5.48
C GLY A 80 -3.79 0.38 -6.73
N GLY A 81 -3.37 0.85 -7.91
CA GLY A 81 -3.29 0.03 -9.12
C GLY A 81 -2.08 -0.91 -9.06
N ILE A 82 -2.27 -2.21 -9.33
CA ILE A 82 -1.16 -3.18 -9.37
C ILE A 82 -0.28 -2.87 -10.59
N GLN A 83 0.96 -2.47 -10.33
CA GLN A 83 1.98 -2.24 -11.36
C GLN A 83 2.68 -3.56 -11.71
N TRP A 84 3.01 -4.35 -10.69
CA TRP A 84 3.50 -5.71 -10.87
C TRP A 84 3.28 -6.54 -9.61
N GLN A 85 3.32 -7.86 -9.79
CA GLN A 85 3.28 -8.82 -8.70
C GLN A 85 4.25 -9.98 -8.93
N LYS A 86 4.71 -10.60 -7.85
CA LYS A 86 5.61 -11.76 -7.85
C LYS A 86 5.15 -12.79 -6.82
N ARG A 87 5.26 -14.06 -7.20
CA ARG A 87 5.10 -15.21 -6.30
C ARG A 87 6.48 -15.74 -5.95
N LEU A 88 6.72 -15.97 -4.67
CA LEU A 88 7.93 -16.60 -4.17
C LEU A 88 7.59 -18.05 -3.80
N VAL A 89 8.24 -18.98 -4.49
CA VAL A 89 8.12 -20.43 -4.27
C VAL A 89 9.40 -20.92 -3.59
N GLY A 90 9.26 -21.62 -2.48
CA GLY A 90 10.36 -22.03 -1.61
C GLY A 90 11.28 -23.14 -2.15
N ALA A 91 11.72 -23.10 -3.41
CA ALA A 91 12.65 -24.11 -3.94
C ALA A 91 13.85 -23.57 -4.73
N CYS A 92 14.12 -22.26 -4.76
CA CYS A 92 15.45 -21.76 -5.15
C CYS A 92 15.64 -20.30 -4.71
N THR A 93 16.43 -20.11 -3.66
CA THR A 93 17.00 -18.84 -3.21
C THR A 93 18.03 -18.30 -4.21
N LYS A 94 17.60 -17.95 -5.43
CA LYS A 94 18.44 -17.21 -6.40
C LYS A 94 17.82 -15.91 -6.93
N TRP A 95 16.84 -15.36 -6.21
CA TRP A 95 16.35 -14.01 -6.46
C TRP A 95 16.26 -13.22 -5.15
N LEU A 96 17.39 -13.20 -4.41
CA LEU A 96 17.62 -12.15 -3.43
C LEU A 96 17.94 -10.85 -4.17
N ILE A 97 16.87 -10.09 -4.42
CA ILE A 97 16.77 -8.63 -4.30
C ILE A 97 17.93 -7.79 -4.93
N PRO A 98 17.81 -7.29 -6.17
CA PRO A 98 18.53 -6.06 -6.55
C PRO A 98 17.99 -4.81 -5.84
N PHE A 99 16.83 -4.89 -5.17
CA PHE A 99 16.18 -3.77 -4.46
C PHE A 99 16.52 -3.64 -2.96
N ALA A 100 17.24 -4.59 -2.35
CA ALA A 100 17.59 -4.52 -0.92
C ALA A 100 18.79 -3.61 -0.60
N LYS A 101 19.41 -2.97 -1.59
CA LYS A 101 20.51 -2.03 -1.32
C LYS A 101 20.05 -0.72 -0.63
N HIS A 102 18.74 -0.45 -0.58
CA HIS A 102 18.18 0.70 0.15
C HIS A 102 17.07 0.33 1.12
N LEU A 103 16.77 -0.97 1.27
CA LEU A 103 15.71 -1.47 2.12
C LEU A 103 16.30 -2.58 2.97
N THR A 104 16.73 -2.22 4.19
CA THR A 104 17.04 -3.16 5.25
C THR A 104 15.76 -3.91 5.61
N VAL A 105 15.43 -4.94 4.83
CA VAL A 105 14.45 -5.94 5.23
C VAL A 105 15.15 -6.79 6.27
N VAL A 106 14.98 -6.42 7.53
CA VAL A 106 15.31 -7.31 8.65
C VAL A 106 14.32 -8.46 8.60
N ILE A 107 14.70 -9.53 7.90
CA ILE A 107 14.08 -10.84 8.11
C ILE A 107 14.64 -11.32 9.44
N PHE A 108 13.92 -11.06 10.53
CA PHE A 108 14.16 -11.81 11.76
C PHE A 108 13.78 -13.27 11.47
N LEU A 109 14.78 -14.15 11.53
CA LEU A 109 14.59 -15.56 11.80
C LEU A 109 14.22 -15.74 13.28
#